data_AF-A0A383DAZ3-F1
#
_entry.id   AF-A0A383DAZ3-F1
#
_cell.length_a   1.000
_cell.length_b   1.000
_cell.length_c   1.000
_cell.angle_alpha   90.00
_cell.angle_beta   90.00
_cell.angle_gamma   90.00
#
_symmetry.space_group_name_H-M   'P 1'
#
loop_
_entity.id
_entity.type
_entity.pdbx_description
1 polymer ?
#
loop_
_entity_poly.entity_id
_entity_poly.type
_entity_poly.pdbx_seq_one_letter_code
_entity_poly.pdbx_strand_id
1 'polypeptide(L)'
;SAMRAGMPVSVSGLTVSRACSSGLNAISVAAQRIISDSVPVAVGGGLESISLVQNDHANTYFRVNGWLDENLPSIYDPMLKTAQTVADRYSISREAQDEYSFQSQMRTAAAQQAGRFDDEIVPMSSVKAVTDKETGEVNYVDVLLEKDEGNRPSTTLEGLQDLKPVTREDGHITAGNASQLSDGASACLLMSDAEASKRGAEVMGIYRGLVVHGCEPDEMGIGPVYAIPKLLGRND
;
A
#
# COMPACT_ATOMS: atom_id res chain seq x y z
N SER A 1 -13.13 -6.51 -12.55
CA SER A 1 -13.62 -6.24 -11.18
C SER A 1 -14.99 -5.55 -11.19
N ALA A 2 -15.17 -4.38 -11.78
CA ALA A 2 -16.44 -3.62 -11.75
C ALA A 2 -17.67 -4.41 -12.24
N MET A 3 -17.56 -5.13 -13.35
CA MET A 3 -18.67 -5.98 -13.84
C MET A 3 -19.01 -7.12 -12.87
N ARG A 4 -17.99 -7.71 -12.21
CA ARG A 4 -18.19 -8.74 -11.17
C ARG A 4 -18.88 -8.18 -9.93
N ALA A 5 -18.70 -6.88 -9.66
CA ALA A 5 -19.43 -6.14 -8.63
C ALA A 5 -20.84 -5.68 -9.07
N GLY A 6 -21.31 -6.09 -10.26
CA GLY A 6 -22.66 -5.79 -10.75
C GLY A 6 -22.81 -4.44 -11.45
N MET A 7 -21.72 -3.72 -11.73
CA MET A 7 -21.79 -2.47 -12.50
C MET A 7 -22.20 -2.76 -13.95
N PRO A 8 -23.08 -1.95 -14.57
CA PRO A 8 -23.48 -2.14 -15.96
C PRO A 8 -22.34 -1.80 -16.92
N VAL A 9 -22.33 -2.41 -18.11
CA VAL A 9 -21.28 -2.26 -19.14
C VAL A 9 -21.08 -0.82 -19.64
N SER A 10 -22.03 0.08 -19.36
CA SER A 10 -21.92 1.51 -19.64
C SER A 10 -21.01 2.25 -18.67
N VAL A 11 -20.62 1.64 -17.55
CA VAL A 11 -19.66 2.23 -16.61
C VAL A 11 -18.25 2.09 -17.18
N SER A 12 -17.68 3.22 -17.59
CA SER A 12 -16.28 3.30 -18.03
C SER A 12 -15.31 3.14 -16.86
N GLY A 13 -14.08 2.73 -17.14
CA GLY A 13 -13.00 2.68 -16.16
C GLY A 13 -11.63 2.95 -16.79
N LEU A 14 -10.65 3.22 -15.93
CA LEU A 14 -9.25 3.36 -16.29
C LEU A 14 -8.39 2.81 -15.16
N THR A 15 -7.13 2.48 -15.46
CA THR A 15 -6.11 2.14 -14.46
C THR A 15 -5.09 3.26 -14.37
N VAL A 16 -4.62 3.55 -13.16
CA VAL A 16 -3.55 4.52 -12.90
C VAL A 16 -2.38 3.78 -12.29
N SER A 17 -1.17 4.03 -12.80
CA SER A 17 0.06 3.55 -12.19
C SER A 17 0.92 4.72 -11.76
N ARG A 18 1.18 4.80 -10.45
CA ARG A 18 2.18 5.66 -9.80
C ARG A 18 2.81 4.90 -8.62
N ALA A 19 3.22 3.66 -8.88
CA ALA A 19 3.81 2.74 -7.90
C ALA A 19 2.98 2.68 -6.59
N CYS A 20 3.61 2.77 -5.43
CA CYS A 20 2.96 2.69 -4.11
C CYS A 20 1.83 3.73 -3.89
N SER A 21 1.79 4.80 -4.69
CA SER A 21 0.77 5.86 -4.57
C SER A 21 -0.41 5.71 -5.54
N SER A 22 -0.49 4.59 -6.28
CA SER A 22 -1.50 4.38 -7.33
C SER A 22 -2.94 4.47 -6.81
N GLY A 23 -3.23 3.83 -5.67
CA GLY A 23 -4.57 3.87 -5.06
C GLY A 23 -5.02 5.28 -4.68
N LEU A 24 -4.13 6.05 -4.03
CA LEU A 24 -4.40 7.45 -3.69
C LEU A 24 -4.53 8.33 -4.94
N ASN A 25 -3.73 8.08 -5.98
CA ASN A 25 -3.87 8.78 -7.26
C ASN A 25 -5.21 8.47 -7.94
N ALA A 26 -5.71 7.23 -7.88
CA ALA A 26 -7.00 6.88 -8.45
C ALA A 26 -8.15 7.65 -7.77
N ILE A 27 -8.10 7.81 -6.45
CA ILE A 27 -9.04 8.66 -5.70
C ILE A 27 -8.95 10.12 -6.16
N SER A 28 -7.73 10.66 -6.32
CA SER A 28 -7.54 12.03 -6.84
C SER A 28 -8.05 12.19 -8.26
N VAL A 29 -7.85 11.23 -9.15
CA VAL A 29 -8.37 11.27 -10.52
C VAL A 29 -9.90 11.25 -10.51
N ALA A 30 -10.52 10.40 -9.69
CA ALA A 30 -11.96 10.39 -9.50
C ALA A 30 -12.50 11.74 -9.00
N ALA A 31 -11.86 12.32 -7.98
CA ALA A 31 -12.22 13.65 -7.48
C ALA A 31 -12.07 14.74 -8.55
N GLN A 32 -10.99 14.73 -9.33
CA GLN A 32 -10.75 15.70 -10.40
C GLN A 32 -11.78 15.59 -11.53
N ARG A 33 -12.23 14.38 -11.88
CA ARG A 33 -13.33 14.17 -12.83
C ARG A 33 -14.64 14.75 -12.33
N ILE A 34 -14.94 14.60 -11.04
CA ILE A 34 -16.13 15.21 -10.42
C ILE A 34 -16.04 16.74 -10.51
N ILE A 35 -14.90 17.31 -10.12
CA ILE A 35 -14.69 18.76 -10.05
C ILE A 35 -14.65 19.40 -11.45
N SER A 36 -13.91 18.80 -12.39
CA SER A 36 -13.57 19.44 -13.67
C SER A 36 -14.54 19.08 -14.79
N ASP A 37 -15.02 17.83 -14.79
CA ASP A 37 -15.87 17.30 -15.86
C ASP A 37 -17.33 17.14 -15.42
N SER A 38 -17.67 17.56 -14.20
CA SER A 38 -19.02 17.48 -13.63
C SER A 38 -19.58 16.05 -13.59
N VAL A 39 -18.69 15.05 -13.45
CA VAL A 39 -19.11 13.67 -13.19
C VAL A 39 -19.80 13.64 -11.83
N PRO A 40 -21.05 13.16 -11.70
CA PRO A 40 -21.79 13.27 -10.44
C PRO A 40 -21.27 12.30 -9.37
N VAL A 41 -20.80 11.12 -9.80
CA VAL A 41 -20.36 10.01 -8.94
C VAL A 41 -19.19 9.29 -9.60
N ALA A 42 -18.13 8.99 -8.85
CA ALA A 42 -16.99 8.21 -9.32
C ALA A 42 -16.46 7.30 -8.21
N VAL A 43 -15.82 6.19 -8.58
CA VAL A 43 -15.12 5.30 -7.64
C VAL A 43 -13.62 5.37 -7.92
N GLY A 44 -12.83 5.60 -6.87
CA GLY A 44 -11.37 5.54 -6.91
C GLY A 44 -10.86 4.54 -5.89
N GLY A 45 -9.77 3.83 -6.18
CA GLY A 45 -9.29 2.77 -5.29
C GLY A 45 -7.99 2.14 -5.74
N GLY A 46 -7.54 1.12 -5.01
CA GLY A 46 -6.34 0.36 -5.30
C GLY A 46 -6.61 -1.14 -5.29
N LEU A 47 -5.79 -1.90 -6.02
CA LEU A 47 -5.76 -3.35 -5.99
C LEU A 47 -4.33 -3.77 -6.23
N GLU A 48 -3.84 -4.70 -5.42
CA GLU A 48 -2.59 -5.41 -5.66
C GLU A 48 -2.77 -6.89 -5.32
N SER A 49 -2.16 -7.76 -6.11
CA SER A 49 -2.03 -9.18 -5.79
C SER A 49 -0.61 -9.61 -6.10
N ILE A 50 0.27 -9.35 -5.15
CA ILE A 50 1.70 -9.66 -5.23
C ILE A 50 1.89 -11.15 -5.47
N SER A 51 1.09 -12.01 -4.83
CA SER A 51 1.14 -13.47 -5.04
C SER A 51 0.94 -13.88 -6.50
N LEU A 52 0.19 -13.10 -7.28
CA LEU A 52 -0.11 -13.40 -8.69
C LEU A 52 0.81 -12.68 -9.68
N VAL A 53 1.44 -11.56 -9.29
CA VAL A 53 2.20 -10.71 -10.22
C VAL A 53 3.71 -10.69 -9.96
N GLN A 54 4.17 -11.05 -8.78
CA GLN A 54 5.60 -11.19 -8.45
C GLN A 54 5.98 -12.67 -8.29
N ASN A 55 5.90 -13.40 -9.40
CA ASN A 55 6.28 -14.81 -9.49
C ASN A 55 7.06 -15.07 -10.79
N ASP A 56 7.37 -16.34 -11.07
CA ASP A 56 8.17 -16.76 -12.22
C ASP A 56 7.51 -16.46 -13.59
N HIS A 57 6.25 -16.04 -13.62
CA HIS A 57 5.54 -15.61 -14.83
C HIS A 57 5.59 -14.10 -15.07
N ALA A 58 6.23 -13.32 -14.19
CA ALA A 58 6.34 -11.88 -14.35
C ALA A 58 7.09 -11.53 -15.65
N ASN A 59 6.53 -10.62 -16.44
CA ASN A 59 7.21 -10.14 -17.64
C ASN A 59 8.43 -9.30 -17.26
N THR A 60 9.62 -9.81 -17.57
CA THR A 60 10.90 -9.14 -17.33
C THR A 60 11.52 -8.53 -18.59
N TYR A 61 10.86 -8.67 -19.74
CA TYR A 61 11.34 -8.15 -21.02
C TYR A 61 11.44 -6.62 -20.99
N PHE A 62 12.64 -6.09 -21.26
CA PHE A 62 12.96 -4.66 -21.15
C PHE A 62 12.60 -4.02 -19.81
N ARG A 63 12.66 -4.79 -18.71
CA ARG A 63 12.47 -4.25 -17.35
C ARG A 63 13.46 -3.13 -17.01
N VAL A 64 14.67 -3.20 -17.56
CA VAL A 64 15.73 -2.21 -17.39
C VAL A 64 15.99 -1.51 -18.72
N ASN A 65 15.96 -0.18 -18.71
CA ASN A 65 16.35 0.64 -19.84
C ASN A 65 17.86 0.93 -19.75
N GLY A 66 18.62 0.63 -20.81
CA GLY A 66 20.08 0.76 -20.78
C GLY A 66 20.58 2.18 -20.52
N TRP A 67 19.91 3.21 -21.08
CA TRP A 67 20.32 4.59 -20.83
C TRP A 67 20.10 4.98 -19.37
N LEU A 68 18.97 4.58 -18.78
CA LEU A 68 18.70 4.84 -17.35
C LEU A 68 19.64 4.05 -16.45
N ASP A 69 19.99 2.81 -16.80
CA ASP A 69 20.95 2.01 -16.04
C ASP A 69 22.34 2.64 -16.03
N GLU A 70 22.76 3.24 -17.15
CA GLU A 70 24.05 3.94 -17.26
C GLU A 70 24.06 5.31 -16.55
N ASN A 71 22.96 6.07 -16.63
CA ASN A 71 22.93 7.48 -16.21
C ASN A 71 22.24 7.73 -14.87
N LEU A 72 21.34 6.85 -14.45
CA LEU A 72 20.58 6.94 -13.20
C LEU A 72 20.23 5.54 -12.65
N PRO A 73 21.22 4.68 -12.36
CA PRO A 73 20.99 3.27 -11.96
C PRO A 73 20.14 3.13 -10.70
N SER A 74 20.18 4.12 -9.80
CA SER A 74 19.40 4.13 -8.56
C SER A 74 17.89 4.07 -8.81
N ILE A 75 17.39 4.39 -10.01
CA ILE A 75 15.98 4.22 -10.37
C ILE A 75 15.52 2.76 -10.32
N TYR A 76 16.46 1.82 -10.44
CA TYR A 76 16.22 0.37 -10.38
C TYR A 76 16.61 -0.25 -9.03
N ASP A 77 17.03 0.57 -8.05
CA ASP A 77 17.41 0.04 -6.75
C ASP A 77 16.21 -0.62 -6.06
N PRO A 78 16.39 -1.85 -5.51
CA PRO A 78 15.35 -2.47 -4.72
C PRO A 78 14.92 -1.56 -3.55
N MET A 79 13.63 -1.52 -3.26
CA MET A 79 13.09 -0.61 -2.23
C MET A 79 13.80 -0.75 -0.88
N LEU A 80 14.14 -1.97 -0.48
CA LEU A 80 14.87 -2.22 0.77
C LEU A 80 16.28 -1.59 0.78
N LYS A 81 16.95 -1.53 -0.38
CA LYS A 81 18.24 -0.84 -0.53
C LYS A 81 18.08 0.67 -0.37
N THR A 82 17.00 1.25 -0.92
CA THR A 82 16.69 2.68 -0.70
C THR A 82 16.37 2.96 0.77
N ALA A 83 15.69 2.04 1.46
CA ALA A 83 15.43 2.17 2.90
C ALA A 83 16.73 2.17 3.72
N GLN A 84 17.70 1.30 3.39
CA GLN A 84 19.03 1.33 3.99
C GLN A 84 19.74 2.67 3.70
N THR A 85 19.65 3.17 2.47
CA THR A 85 20.25 4.46 2.08
C THR A 85 19.68 5.61 2.90
N VAL A 86 18.36 5.64 3.10
CA VAL A 86 17.69 6.63 3.98
C VAL A 86 18.16 6.46 5.42
N ALA A 87 18.22 5.23 5.94
CA ALA A 87 18.67 4.97 7.30
C ALA A 87 20.10 5.48 7.54
N ASP A 88 21.02 5.24 6.61
CA ASP A 88 22.40 5.71 6.70
C ASP A 88 22.49 7.24 6.56
N ARG A 89 21.89 7.79 5.51
CA ARG A 89 21.96 9.22 5.15
C ARG A 89 21.38 10.12 6.23
N TYR A 90 20.31 9.68 6.87
CA TYR A 90 19.59 10.44 7.88
C TYR A 90 19.82 9.92 9.30
N SER A 91 20.78 9.00 9.48
CA SER A 91 21.19 8.47 10.79
C SER A 91 20.04 7.88 11.61
N ILE A 92 19.17 7.10 10.95
CA ILE A 92 18.06 6.40 11.60
C ILE A 92 18.56 5.06 12.11
N SER A 93 18.72 4.96 13.44
CA SER A 93 19.29 3.77 14.07
C SER A 93 18.40 2.54 13.92
N ARG A 94 18.99 1.35 14.07
CA ARG A 94 18.26 0.07 14.07
C ARG A 94 17.19 0.03 15.17
N GLU A 95 17.53 0.53 16.36
CA GLU A 95 16.64 0.56 17.52
C GLU A 95 15.40 1.43 17.25
N ALA A 96 15.58 2.58 16.60
CA ALA A 96 14.45 3.45 16.25
C ALA A 96 13.50 2.78 15.24
N GLN A 97 14.05 2.02 14.29
CA GLN A 97 13.25 1.28 13.30
C GLN A 97 12.48 0.13 13.94
N ASP A 98 13.13 -0.65 14.81
CA ASP A 98 12.50 -1.77 15.50
C ASP A 98 11.45 -1.30 16.51
N GLU A 99 11.71 -0.21 17.24
CA GLU A 99 10.73 0.42 18.13
C GLU A 99 9.49 0.87 17.37
N TYR A 100 9.66 1.51 16.21
CA TYR A 100 8.52 1.90 15.38
C TYR A 100 7.73 0.69 14.88
N SER A 101 8.41 -0.39 14.47
CA SER A 101 7.75 -1.61 14.03
C SER A 101 6.98 -2.30 15.16
N PHE A 102 7.58 -2.40 16.35
CA PHE A 102 6.92 -2.92 17.55
C PHE A 102 5.64 -2.13 17.85
N GLN A 103 5.73 -0.80 17.87
CA GLN A 103 4.56 0.07 18.06
C GLN A 103 3.49 -0.17 16.99
N SER A 104 3.89 -0.35 15.73
CA SER A 104 2.95 -0.65 14.64
C SER A 104 2.20 -1.97 14.90
N GLN A 105 2.90 -3.05 15.24
CA GLN A 105 2.29 -4.35 15.55
C GLN A 105 1.35 -4.28 16.75
N MET A 106 1.78 -3.61 17.83
CA MET A 106 0.95 -3.49 19.04
C MET A 106 -0.30 -2.65 18.81
N ARG A 107 -0.21 -1.58 18.01
CA ARG A 107 -1.39 -0.77 17.63
C ARG A 107 -2.37 -1.56 16.78
N THR A 108 -1.88 -2.32 15.80
CA THR A 108 -2.73 -3.19 14.98
C THR A 108 -3.40 -4.28 15.81
N ALA A 109 -2.67 -4.92 16.72
CA ALA A 109 -3.23 -5.92 17.64
C ALA A 109 -4.33 -5.33 18.54
N ALA A 110 -4.09 -4.18 19.15
CA ALA A 110 -5.09 -3.50 19.95
C ALA A 110 -6.32 -3.06 19.12
N ALA A 111 -6.10 -2.57 17.90
CA ALA A 111 -7.18 -2.16 17.00
C ALA A 111 -8.06 -3.35 16.56
N GLN A 112 -7.45 -4.47 16.18
CA GLN A 112 -8.18 -5.70 15.84
C GLN A 112 -8.91 -6.30 17.05
N GLN A 113 -8.31 -6.26 18.24
CA GLN A 113 -8.98 -6.73 19.46
C GLN A 113 -10.19 -5.86 19.83
N ALA A 114 -10.11 -4.55 19.56
CA ALA A 114 -11.16 -3.59 19.83
C ALA A 114 -12.18 -3.43 18.68
N GLY A 115 -12.09 -4.23 17.61
CA GLY A 115 -13.01 -4.17 16.47
C GLY A 115 -12.91 -2.88 15.64
N ARG A 116 -11.79 -2.16 15.68
CA ARG A 116 -11.66 -0.84 15.03
C ARG A 116 -11.60 -0.90 13.51
N PHE A 117 -11.39 -2.08 12.93
CA PHE A 117 -11.38 -2.31 11.49
C PHE A 117 -12.68 -2.94 10.97
N ASP A 118 -13.62 -3.28 11.87
CA ASP A 118 -14.84 -4.01 11.52
C ASP A 118 -15.72 -3.20 10.55
N ASP A 119 -15.68 -1.87 10.63
CA ASP A 119 -16.44 -0.96 9.76
C ASP A 119 -15.82 -0.79 8.36
N GLU A 120 -14.51 -1.07 8.19
CA GLU A 120 -13.79 -0.83 6.93
C GLU A 120 -13.39 -2.11 6.18
N ILE A 121 -13.28 -3.25 6.87
CA ILE A 121 -12.98 -4.55 6.24
C ILE A 121 -14.27 -5.18 5.72
N VAL A 122 -14.28 -5.49 4.43
CA VAL A 122 -15.34 -6.31 3.81
C VAL A 122 -14.86 -7.77 3.74
N PRO A 123 -15.52 -8.72 4.44
CA PRO A 123 -15.15 -10.13 4.38
C PRO A 123 -15.10 -10.68 2.96
N MET A 124 -14.04 -11.41 2.63
CA MET A 124 -13.84 -11.98 1.29
C MET A 124 -13.62 -13.49 1.35
N SER A 125 -14.51 -14.25 0.70
CA SER A 125 -14.28 -15.67 0.48
C SER A 125 -13.13 -15.87 -0.49
N SER A 126 -12.19 -16.74 -0.12
CA SER A 126 -11.01 -17.05 -0.92
C SER A 126 -10.64 -18.53 -0.79
N VAL A 127 -9.67 -18.96 -1.59
CA VAL A 127 -9.08 -20.30 -1.51
C VAL A 127 -7.61 -20.12 -1.10
N LYS A 128 -7.24 -20.70 0.05
CA LYS A 128 -5.89 -20.61 0.60
C LYS A 128 -5.11 -21.87 0.30
N ALA A 129 -3.92 -21.71 -0.27
CA ALA A 129 -2.94 -22.79 -0.37
C ALA A 129 -2.28 -23.00 1.01
N VAL A 130 -2.32 -24.23 1.50
CA VAL A 130 -1.72 -24.66 2.77
C VAL A 130 -0.71 -25.74 2.46
N THR A 131 0.57 -25.44 2.69
CA THR A 131 1.66 -26.40 2.53
C THR A 131 1.83 -27.18 3.83
N ASP A 132 1.72 -28.50 3.73
CA ASP A 132 2.13 -29.41 4.81
C ASP A 132 3.65 -29.33 4.98
N LYS A 133 4.11 -29.02 6.19
CA LYS A 133 5.54 -28.82 6.46
C LYS A 133 6.34 -30.11 6.50
N GLU A 134 5.69 -31.25 6.72
CA GLU A 134 6.33 -32.56 6.80
C GLU A 134 6.40 -33.23 5.42
N THR A 135 5.31 -33.14 4.65
CA THR A 135 5.20 -33.81 3.33
C THR A 135 5.52 -32.90 2.16
N GLY A 136 5.43 -31.58 2.34
CA GLY A 136 5.54 -30.59 1.27
C GLY A 136 4.30 -30.52 0.36
N GLU A 137 3.26 -31.31 0.63
CA GLU A 137 2.02 -31.31 -0.15
C GLU A 137 1.25 -29.99 0.01
N VAL A 138 0.70 -29.48 -1.08
CA VAL A 138 -0.09 -28.24 -1.08
C VAL A 138 -1.57 -28.58 -1.18
N ASN A 139 -2.30 -28.30 -0.10
CA ASN A 139 -3.75 -28.43 -0.03
C ASN A 139 -4.42 -27.07 -0.24
N TYR A 140 -5.59 -27.06 -0.85
CA TYR A 140 -6.38 -25.84 -1.06
C TYR A 140 -7.62 -25.89 -0.17
N VAL A 141 -7.79 -24.88 0.67
CA VAL A 141 -8.91 -24.80 1.61
C VAL A 141 -9.69 -23.51 1.41
N ASP A 142 -11.02 -23.61 1.45
CA ASP A 142 -11.89 -22.44 1.45
C ASP A 142 -11.71 -21.67 2.76
N VAL A 143 -11.54 -20.36 2.66
CA VAL A 143 -11.39 -19.46 3.80
C VAL A 143 -12.27 -18.23 3.63
N LEU A 144 -12.69 -17.65 4.75
CA LEU A 144 -13.28 -16.32 4.80
C LEU A 144 -12.23 -15.38 5.40
N LEU A 145 -11.75 -14.42 4.61
CA LEU A 145 -10.78 -13.42 5.05
C LEU A 145 -11.52 -12.27 5.71
N GLU A 146 -11.42 -12.17 7.04
CA GLU A 146 -12.14 -11.16 7.86
C GLU A 146 -11.21 -10.21 8.60
N LYS A 147 -9.91 -10.48 8.62
CA LYS A 147 -8.90 -9.71 9.37
C LYS A 147 -7.60 -9.67 8.60
N ASP A 148 -6.80 -8.63 8.80
CA ASP A 148 -5.44 -8.57 8.28
C ASP A 148 -4.58 -9.69 8.86
N GLU A 149 -4.02 -10.52 7.97
CA GLU A 149 -3.20 -11.68 8.35
C GLU A 149 -1.77 -11.32 8.75
N GLY A 150 -1.33 -10.08 8.48
CA GLY A 150 0.05 -9.64 8.71
C GLY A 150 0.38 -9.29 10.17
N ASN A 151 -0.65 -9.14 11.01
CA ASN A 151 -0.49 -8.84 12.43
C ASN A 151 0.23 -9.98 13.18
N ARG A 152 1.16 -9.61 14.05
CA ARG A 152 1.91 -10.49 14.95
C ARG A 152 1.83 -9.92 16.37
N PRO A 153 0.75 -10.21 17.13
CA PRO A 153 0.56 -9.69 18.49
C PRO A 153 1.64 -10.14 19.49
N SER A 154 2.41 -11.17 19.15
CA SER A 154 3.53 -11.69 19.95
C SER A 154 4.87 -11.02 19.64
N THR A 155 4.91 -9.98 18.80
CA THR A 155 6.14 -9.26 18.48
C THR A 155 6.74 -8.67 19.75
N THR A 156 8.06 -8.84 19.95
CA THR A 156 8.81 -8.23 21.05
C THR A 156 10.00 -7.46 20.49
N LEU A 157 10.49 -6.46 21.22
CA LEU A 157 11.70 -5.71 20.81
C LEU A 157 12.91 -6.63 20.68
N GLU A 158 13.13 -7.50 21.66
CA GLU A 158 14.21 -8.51 21.63
C GLU A 158 14.09 -9.40 20.38
N GLY A 159 12.89 -9.89 20.07
CA GLY A 159 12.65 -10.72 18.89
C GLY A 159 12.85 -9.96 17.58
N LEU A 160 12.61 -8.64 17.54
CA LEU A 160 12.94 -7.81 16.38
C LEU A 160 14.44 -7.60 16.25
N GLN A 161 15.15 -7.36 17.36
CA GLN A 161 16.60 -7.17 17.37
C GLN A 161 17.36 -8.41 16.92
N ASP A 162 16.85 -9.61 17.23
CA ASP A 162 17.41 -10.89 16.80
C ASP A 162 17.30 -11.15 15.28
N LEU A 163 16.48 -10.37 14.56
CA LEU A 163 16.34 -10.53 13.12
C LEU A 163 17.60 -10.05 12.38
N LYS A 164 18.03 -10.88 11.44
CA LYS A 164 19.14 -10.56 10.55
C LYS A 164 18.72 -9.51 9.53
N PRO A 165 19.60 -8.54 9.22
CA PRO A 165 19.39 -7.63 8.10
C PRO A 165 19.23 -8.37 6.77
N VAL A 166 18.40 -7.83 5.88
CA VAL A 166 18.06 -8.45 4.58
C VAL A 166 18.74 -7.76 3.38
N THR A 167 19.37 -6.61 3.61
CA THR A 167 20.05 -5.83 2.56
C THR A 167 21.56 -6.08 2.52
N ARG A 168 22.22 -6.07 3.68
CA ARG A 168 23.66 -6.33 3.89
C ARG A 168 23.93 -6.68 5.35
N GLU A 169 25.05 -7.32 5.66
CA GLU A 169 25.37 -7.86 7.00
C GLU A 169 25.35 -6.80 8.12
N ASP A 170 25.87 -5.60 7.87
CA ASP A 170 25.87 -4.46 8.78
C ASP A 170 24.67 -3.52 8.57
N GLY A 171 23.61 -4.00 7.92
CA GLY A 171 22.41 -3.23 7.62
C GLY A 171 21.47 -3.06 8.83
N HIS A 172 20.51 -2.15 8.68
CA HIS A 172 19.46 -1.92 9.67
C HIS A 172 18.12 -2.54 9.25
N ILE A 173 17.91 -2.74 7.95
CA ILE A 173 16.61 -3.20 7.42
C ILE A 173 16.48 -4.72 7.60
N THR A 174 15.43 -5.16 8.26
CA THR A 174 15.08 -6.56 8.50
C THR A 174 13.67 -6.87 8.00
N ALA A 175 13.30 -8.16 7.98
CA ALA A 175 11.91 -8.55 7.73
C ALA A 175 10.94 -8.06 8.81
N GLY A 176 11.43 -7.73 10.01
CA GLY A 176 10.60 -7.27 11.12
C GLY A 176 10.34 -5.77 11.10
N ASN A 177 11.18 -4.96 10.46
CA ASN A 177 11.02 -3.51 10.37
C ASN A 177 10.73 -2.99 8.95
N ALA A 178 10.48 -3.90 8.01
CA ALA A 178 9.97 -3.61 6.68
C ALA A 178 8.52 -4.09 6.52
N SER A 179 7.76 -3.46 5.60
CA SER A 179 6.40 -3.90 5.29
C SER A 179 6.39 -5.30 4.66
N GLN A 180 5.40 -6.10 5.03
CA GLN A 180 5.17 -7.40 4.38
C GLN A 180 4.66 -7.18 2.95
N LEU A 181 4.98 -8.11 2.06
CA LEU A 181 4.27 -8.23 0.80
C LEU A 181 2.84 -8.71 1.11
N SER A 182 1.85 -8.07 0.51
CA SER A 182 0.44 -8.33 0.84
C SER A 182 -0.44 -8.19 -0.39
N ASP A 183 -1.50 -8.98 -0.42
CA ASP A 183 -2.56 -8.90 -1.41
C ASP A 183 -3.75 -8.16 -0.81
N GLY A 184 -4.38 -7.27 -1.57
CA GLY A 184 -5.48 -6.47 -1.05
C GLY A 184 -6.10 -5.53 -2.07
N ALA A 185 -7.28 -5.01 -1.73
CA ALA A 185 -8.00 -4.04 -2.53
C ALA A 185 -8.69 -3.01 -1.63
N SER A 186 -8.88 -1.80 -2.15
CA SER A 186 -9.68 -0.75 -1.52
C SER A 186 -10.46 0.02 -2.57
N ALA A 187 -11.61 0.58 -2.16
CA ALA A 187 -12.41 1.44 -3.02
C ALA A 187 -13.09 2.53 -2.18
N CYS A 188 -13.09 3.74 -2.70
CA CYS A 188 -13.80 4.90 -2.16
C CYS A 188 -14.81 5.39 -3.19
N LEU A 189 -16.05 5.58 -2.76
CA LEU A 189 -17.09 6.23 -3.55
C LEU A 189 -17.01 7.74 -3.30
N LEU A 190 -16.89 8.52 -4.38
CA LEU A 190 -16.86 9.97 -4.35
C LEU A 190 -18.07 10.52 -5.08
N MET A 191 -18.62 11.62 -4.57
CA MET A 191 -19.72 12.36 -5.19
C MET A 191 -19.43 13.85 -5.11
N SER A 192 -20.05 14.62 -6.00
CA SER A 192 -20.18 16.06 -5.77
C SER A 192 -21.04 16.33 -4.52
N ASP A 193 -20.86 17.49 -3.90
CA ASP A 193 -21.66 17.94 -2.76
C ASP A 193 -23.16 17.99 -3.09
N ALA A 194 -23.50 18.50 -4.28
CA ALA A 194 -24.87 18.57 -4.78
C ALA A 194 -25.49 17.17 -4.97
N GLU A 195 -24.73 16.22 -5.51
CA GLU A 195 -25.22 14.85 -5.73
C GLU A 195 -25.37 14.09 -4.40
N ALA A 196 -24.41 14.22 -3.48
CA ALA A 196 -24.50 13.67 -2.13
C ALA A 196 -25.73 14.21 -1.39
N SER A 197 -25.93 15.54 -1.42
CA SER A 197 -27.09 16.22 -0.80
C SER A 197 -28.41 15.76 -1.41
N LYS A 198 -28.49 15.69 -2.74
CA LYS A 198 -29.69 15.22 -3.46
C LYS A 198 -30.08 13.80 -3.07
N ARG A 199 -29.10 12.94 -2.79
CA ARG A 199 -29.30 11.54 -2.38
C ARG A 199 -29.53 11.37 -0.87
N GLY A 200 -29.33 12.42 -0.07
CA GLY A 200 -29.33 12.31 1.39
C GLY A 200 -28.22 11.39 1.90
N ALA A 201 -27.09 11.31 1.19
CA ALA A 201 -25.99 10.44 1.56
C ALA A 201 -25.23 10.99 2.77
N GLU A 202 -24.84 10.11 3.69
CA GLU A 202 -23.94 10.46 4.79
C GLU A 202 -22.52 10.67 4.25
N VAL A 203 -21.93 11.83 4.53
CA VAL A 203 -20.60 12.20 4.06
C VAL A 203 -19.56 11.82 5.11
N MET A 204 -18.76 10.79 4.82
CA MET A 204 -17.69 10.32 5.72
C MET A 204 -16.43 11.21 5.71
N GLY A 205 -16.23 12.00 4.65
CA GLY A 205 -15.05 12.84 4.51
C GLY A 205 -15.10 13.73 3.28
N ILE A 206 -14.23 14.74 3.24
CA ILE A 206 -14.14 15.73 2.16
C ILE A 206 -12.75 15.66 1.53
N TYR A 207 -12.71 15.43 0.21
CA TYR A 207 -11.47 15.51 -0.55
C TYR A 207 -11.02 16.97 -0.65
N ARG A 208 -9.84 17.28 -0.10
CA ARG A 208 -9.23 18.62 -0.15
C ARG A 208 -8.18 18.77 -1.24
N GLY A 209 -7.45 17.71 -1.55
CA GLY A 209 -6.46 17.73 -2.61
C GLY A 209 -5.46 16.60 -2.55
N LEU A 210 -4.56 16.60 -3.53
CA LEU A 210 -3.42 15.73 -3.63
C LEU A 210 -2.20 16.57 -4.00
N VAL A 211 -1.07 16.31 -3.35
CA VAL A 211 0.24 16.84 -3.75
C VAL A 211 1.15 15.67 -4.06
N VAL A 212 1.89 15.79 -5.16
CA VAL A 212 2.95 14.86 -5.52
C VAL A 212 4.28 15.61 -5.52
N HIS A 213 5.31 14.96 -5.00
CA HIS A 213 6.67 15.48 -4.96
C HIS A 213 7.64 14.41 -5.47
N GLY A 214 8.61 14.81 -6.29
CA GLY A 214 9.74 13.95 -6.69
C GLY A 214 10.95 14.17 -5.78
N CYS A 215 11.78 13.16 -5.62
CA CYS A 215 13.06 13.18 -4.90
C CYS A 215 14.04 12.26 -5.62
N GLU A 216 15.28 12.20 -5.14
CA GLU A 216 16.25 11.26 -5.70
C GLU A 216 15.76 9.81 -5.55
N PRO A 217 15.95 8.94 -6.55
CA PRO A 217 15.40 7.58 -6.51
C PRO A 217 15.93 6.72 -5.35
N ASP A 218 17.17 6.94 -4.94
CA ASP A 218 17.82 6.19 -3.87
C ASP A 218 17.31 6.51 -2.46
N GLU A 219 16.48 7.55 -2.33
CA GLU A 219 15.87 7.98 -1.07
C GLU A 219 14.34 8.12 -1.17
N MET A 220 13.71 7.46 -2.13
CA MET A 220 12.27 7.58 -2.41
C MET A 220 11.35 7.55 -1.16
N GLY A 221 11.77 6.85 -0.10
CA GLY A 221 11.07 6.78 1.19
C GLY A 221 10.83 8.12 1.89
N ILE A 222 11.56 9.18 1.55
CA ILE A 222 11.38 10.52 2.13
C ILE A 222 10.34 11.38 1.40
N GLY A 223 9.73 10.88 0.31
CA GLY A 223 8.69 11.61 -0.44
C GLY A 223 7.62 12.30 0.44
N PRO A 224 7.09 11.64 1.50
CA PRO A 224 6.13 12.25 2.42
C PRO A 224 6.65 13.51 3.14
N VAL A 225 7.95 13.60 3.43
CA VAL A 225 8.58 14.76 4.10
C VAL A 225 8.36 16.05 3.30
N TYR A 226 8.35 15.94 1.97
CA TYR A 226 8.14 17.09 1.08
C TYR A 226 6.67 17.28 0.68
N ALA A 227 5.93 16.19 0.49
CA ALA A 227 4.56 16.25 -0.01
C ALA A 227 3.57 16.77 1.05
N ILE A 228 3.70 16.36 2.31
CA ILE A 228 2.75 16.68 3.38
C ILE A 228 2.73 18.20 3.68
N PRO A 229 3.86 18.89 3.96
CA PRO A 229 3.83 20.33 4.25
C PRO A 229 3.28 21.16 3.07
N LYS A 230 3.55 20.74 1.83
CA LYS A 230 3.03 21.38 0.63
C LYS A 230 1.52 21.19 0.47
N LEU A 231 0.97 20.04 0.87
CA LEU A 231 -0.47 19.80 0.86
C LEU A 231 -1.17 20.69 1.90
N LEU A 232 -0.64 20.71 3.13
CA LEU A 232 -1.19 21.52 4.22
C LEU A 232 -1.16 23.01 3.85
N GLY A 233 -0.02 23.55 3.42
CA GLY A 233 0.06 24.97 3.04
C GLY A 233 -0.80 25.40 1.85
N ARG A 234 -1.40 24.46 1.09
CA ARG A 234 -2.39 24.77 0.03
C ARG A 234 -3.84 24.76 0.53
N ASN A 235 -4.09 24.18 1.71
CA ASN A 235 -5.41 23.90 2.26
C ASN A 235 -5.61 24.40 3.70
N ASP A 236 -4.58 25.04 4.28
CA ASP A 236 -4.65 25.78 5.54
C ASP A 236 -5.54 27.03 5.44
#